data_AF-A0AA87SY07-F1
#
_entry.id   AF-A0AA87SY07-F1
#
_cell.length_a   1.000
_cell.length_b   1.000
_cell.length_c   1.000
_cell.angle_alpha   90.00
_cell.angle_beta   90.00
_cell.angle_gamma   90.00
#
_symmetry.space_group_name_H-M   'P 1'
#
loop_
_entity.id
_entity.type
_entity.pdbx_description
1 polymer ?
#
loop_
_entity_poly.entity_id
_entity_poly.type
_entity_poly.pdbx_seq_one_letter_code
_entity_poly.pdbx_strand_id
1 'polypeptide(L)' 'MGVNQLTILPKEIGQLQNLENLYLRENNFSPQEREKIQNLLPNCEITWDK' A
#
# COMPACT_ATOMS: atom_id res chain seq x y z
N MET A 1 -4.05 -16.53 11.32
CA MET A 1 -3.98 -15.54 10.23
C MET A 1 -3.68 -14.21 10.87
N GLY A 2 -2.49 -13.66 10.64
CA GLY A 2 -2.05 -12.43 11.28
C GLY A 2 -2.51 -11.23 10.46
N VAL A 3 -3.36 -10.40 11.06
CA VAL A 3 -3.71 -9.08 10.54
C VAL A 3 -2.49 -8.18 10.80
N ASN A 4 -1.89 -7.63 9.76
CA ASN A 4 -0.81 -6.67 9.95
C ASN A 4 -1.44 -5.33 10.35
N GLN A 5 -0.98 -4.73 11.44
CA GLN A 5 -1.54 -3.46 11.91
C GLN A 5 -0.75 -2.27 11.36
N LEU A 6 -0.29 -2.36 10.10
CA LEU A 6 0.41 -1.25 9.50
C LEU A 6 -0.58 -0.10 9.29
N THR A 7 -0.18 1.07 9.77
CA THR A 7 -0.91 2.33 9.62
C THR A 7 -0.24 3.27 8.63
N ILE A 8 1.04 3.06 8.35
CA ILE A 8 1.86 3.87 7.44
C ILE A 8 2.76 2.98 6.57
N LEU A 9 3.04 3.43 5.35
CA LEU A 9 4.10 2.87 4.51
C LEU A 9 5.22 3.91 4.33
N PRO A 10 6.48 3.45 4.28
CA PRO A 10 7.61 4.33 3.97
C PRO A 10 7.48 4.89 2.55
N LYS A 11 7.83 6.16 2.36
CA LYS A 11 7.84 6.81 1.03
C LYS A 11 8.81 6.13 0.06
N GLU A 12 9.81 5.45 0.59
CA GLU A 12 10.81 4.67 -0.14
C GLU A 12 10.16 3.53 -0.95
N ILE A 13 8.94 3.10 -0.62
CA ILE A 13 8.20 2.11 -1.42
C ILE A 13 8.00 2.58 -2.88
N GLY A 14 7.89 3.89 -3.12
CA GLY A 14 7.77 4.48 -4.45
C GLY A 14 9.03 4.34 -5.32
N GLN A 15 10.16 3.91 -4.75
CA GLN A 15 11.36 3.58 -5.52
C GLN A 15 11.26 2.22 -6.22
N LEU A 16 10.28 1.39 -5.83
CA LEU A 16 10.04 0.09 -6.45
C LEU A 16 9.28 0.26 -7.78
N GLN A 17 9.98 0.79 -8.78
CA GLN A 17 9.39 1.09 -10.11
C GLN A 17 8.90 -0.14 -10.86
N ASN A 18 9.43 -1.33 -10.52
CA ASN A 18 9.01 -2.60 -11.11
C ASN A 18 7.94 -3.32 -10.27
N LEU A 19 7.40 -2.68 -9.23
CA LEU A 19 6.39 -3.29 -8.38
C LEU A 19 5.02 -3.22 -9.08
N GLU A 20 4.59 -4.35 -9.63
CA GLU A 20 3.31 -4.44 -10.33
C GLU A 20 2.15 -4.70 -9.38
N ASN A 21 2.37 -5.46 -8.29
CA ASN A 21 1.30 -5.88 -7.38
C ASN A 21 1.72 -5.66 -5.92
N LEU A 22 0.85 -5.05 -5.12
CA LEU A 22 1.07 -4.81 -3.69
C LEU A 22 -0.17 -5.19 -2.88
N TYR A 23 -0.05 -6.24 -2.06
CA TYR A 23 -1.12 -6.73 -1.20
C TYR A 23 -1.06 -6.09 0.18
N LEU A 24 -1.99 -5.18 0.48
CA LEU A 24 -2.10 -4.48 1.77
C LEU A 24 -3.37 -4.85 2.55
N ARG A 25 -4.04 -5.93 2.15
CA ARG A 25 -5.19 -6.48 2.86
C ARG A 25 -4.94 -6.62 4.35
N GLU A 26 -6.02 -6.50 5.12
CA GLU A 26 -5.98 -6.69 6.58
C GLU A 26 -5.02 -5.69 7.28
N ASN A 27 -4.85 -4.47 6.75
CA ASN A 27 -4.14 -3.36 7.39
C ASN A 27 -5.06 -2.15 7.64
N ASN A 28 -4.73 -1.35 8.65
CA ASN A 28 -5.56 -0.23 9.10
C ASN A 28 -5.07 1.11 8.53
N PHE A 29 -4.93 1.19 7.20
CA PHE A 29 -4.56 2.43 6.52
C PHE A 29 -5.74 3.41 6.45
N SER A 30 -5.54 4.60 7.00
CA SER A 30 -6.47 5.72 6.85
C SER A 30 -6.65 6.11 5.37
N PRO A 31 -7.80 6.66 4.96
CA PRO A 31 -8.04 7.09 3.58
C PRO A 31 -6.92 7.98 3.02
N GLN A 32 -6.39 8.89 3.83
CA GLN A 32 -5.29 9.78 3.40
C GLN A 32 -4.00 9.00 3.08
N GLU A 33 -3.70 7.94 3.84
CA GLU A 33 -2.52 7.11 3.58
C GLU A 33 -2.72 6.26 2.33
N ARG A 34 -3.93 5.76 2.07
CA ARG A 34 -4.24 5.03 0.83
C ARG A 34 -4.01 5.91 -0.41
N GLU A 35 -4.44 7.17 -0.36
CA GLU A 35 -4.17 8.15 -1.43
C GLU A 35 -2.68 8.41 -1.62
N LYS A 36 -1.91 8.56 -0.53
CA LYS A 36 -0.45 8.72 -0.63
C LYS A 36 0.21 7.49 -1.27
N ILE A 37 -0.18 6.29 -0.86
CA ILE A 37 0.38 5.04 -1.39
C ILE A 37 0.05 4.91 -2.88
N GLN A 38 -1.18 5.24 -3.30
CA GLN A 38 -1.57 5.27 -4.71
C GLN A 38 -0.73 6.27 -5.52
N ASN A 39 -0.45 7.46 -4.96
CA ASN A 39 0.38 8.47 -5.62
C ASN A 39 1.86 8.06 -5.69
N LEU A 40 2.36 7.32 -4.70
CA LEU A 40 3.74 6.81 -4.67
C LEU A 40 3.94 5.67 -5.67
N LEU A 41 2.89 4.92 -5.98
CA LEU A 41 2.92 3.74 -6.84
C LEU A 41 1.83 3.81 -7.91
N PRO A 42 1.89 4.78 -8.85
CA PRO A 42 0.81 5.02 -9.81
C PRO A 42 0.59 3.87 -10.80
N ASN A 43 1.61 3.02 -11.01
CA ASN A 43 1.57 1.87 -11.92
C ASN A 43 1.44 0.52 -11.18
N CYS A 44 1.22 0.52 -9.88
CA CYS A 44 1.09 -0.69 -9.07
C CYS A 44 -0.39 -0.97 -8.79
N GLU A 45 -0.78 -2.24 -8.92
CA GLU A 45 -2.07 -2.72 -8.49
C GLU A 45 -2.04 -2.97 -6.97
N ILE A 46 -2.74 -2.12 -6.22
CA ILE A 46 -2.79 -2.21 -4.76
C ILE A 46 -4.10 -2.88 -4.35
N THR A 47 -3.98 -4.05 -3.72
CA THR A 47 -5.13 -4.78 -3.18
C THR A 47 -5.36 -4.42 -1.71
N TRP A 48 -6.47 -3.73 -1.44
CA TRP A 48 -6.85 -3.26 -0.10
C TRP A 48 -7.81 -4.20 0.64
N ASP A 49 -8.55 -5.02 -0.11
CA ASP A 49 -9.65 -5.85 0.39
C ASP A 49 -9.45 -7.34 0.04
N LYS A 50 -10.34 -8.20 0.53
CA LYS A 50 -10.47 -9.56 0.00
C LYS A 50 -11.54 -9.59 -1.09
#